data_AF-A0A058ZV42-F1
#
_entry.id   AF-A0A058ZV42-F1
#
_cell.length_a   1.000
_cell.length_b   1.000
_cell.length_c   1.000
_cell.angle_alpha   90.00
_cell.angle_beta   90.00
_cell.angle_gamma   90.00
#
_symmetry.space_group_name_H-M   'P 1'
#
loop_
_entity.id
_entity.type
_entity.pdbx_description
1 polymer ?
#
loop_
_entity_poly.entity_id
_entity_poly.type
_entity_poly.pdbx_seq_one_letter_code
_entity_poly.pdbx_strand_id
1 'polypeptide(L)'
;MDKQRANLSRRLQLILTRATKTANCTLTFSEFTWREAFDGLGISLLLTINPSIQYTVFDQLKQRLLKEKQSRSRGTGSSPESLSAFSAFVLGEVSKCVATCTTYPAIRCKVTIQAAESDEDETKEPRPKAEKTISGAMYAIWRREGLLGFFKGLQAQILKTVLSSALLLMVKEKITKSTWVLMFALQRYILVNRVKLKNA
;
A
#
# COMPACT_ATOMS: atom_id res chain seq x y z
N MET A 1 -12.45 21.61 43.73
CA MET A 1 -10.99 21.87 43.54
C MET A 1 -10.29 20.76 42.75
N ASP A 2 -10.83 19.55 42.73
CA ASP A 2 -10.15 18.35 42.18
C ASP A 2 -10.09 18.28 40.64
N LYS A 3 -11.07 18.86 39.95
CA LYS A 3 -11.12 18.90 38.48
C LYS A 3 -10.00 19.76 37.86
N GLN A 4 -9.57 20.81 38.58
CA GLN A 4 -8.46 21.67 38.18
C GLN A 4 -7.11 20.95 38.34
N ARG A 5 -6.94 20.21 39.44
CA ARG A 5 -5.73 19.40 39.71
C ARG A 5 -5.60 18.23 38.73
N ALA A 6 -6.70 17.57 38.38
CA ALA A 6 -6.71 16.51 37.36
C ALA A 6 -6.33 17.01 35.96
N ASN A 7 -6.80 18.20 35.56
CA ASN A 7 -6.43 18.80 34.28
C ASN A 7 -4.96 19.27 34.25
N LEU A 8 -4.46 19.80 35.36
CA LEU A 8 -3.06 20.21 35.47
C LEU A 8 -2.12 18.99 35.41
N SER A 9 -2.48 17.90 36.09
CA SER A 9 -1.73 16.64 36.08
C SER A 9 -1.70 15.99 34.69
N ARG A 10 -2.82 16.00 33.95
CA ARG A 10 -2.87 15.53 32.55
C ARG A 10 -2.00 16.38 31.62
N ARG A 11 -1.99 17.71 31.79
CA ARG A 11 -1.15 18.60 30.99
C ARG A 11 0.34 18.40 31.29
N LEU A 12 0.71 18.20 32.55
CA LEU A 12 2.08 17.88 32.96
C LEU A 12 2.55 16.53 32.40
N GLN A 13 1.71 15.49 32.48
CA GLN A 13 1.99 14.19 31.87
C GLN A 13 2.21 14.31 30.36
N LEU A 14 1.35 15.06 29.66
CA LEU A 14 1.44 15.24 28.20
C LEU A 14 2.68 16.04 27.77
N ILE A 15 3.11 17.01 28.59
CA ILE A 15 4.35 17.77 28.39
C ILE A 15 5.57 16.88 28.66
N LEU A 16 5.56 16.07 29.71
CA LEU A 16 6.63 15.11 30.00
C LEU A 16 6.75 14.07 28.89
N THR A 17 5.65 13.48 28.42
CA THR A 17 5.68 12.52 27.30
C THR A 17 6.21 13.17 26.01
N ARG A 18 5.85 14.43 25.75
CA ARG A 18 6.39 15.17 24.60
C ARG A 18 7.88 15.46 24.75
N ALA A 19 8.32 15.89 25.93
CA ALA A 19 9.73 16.18 26.23
C ALA A 19 10.60 14.92 26.11
N THR A 20 10.16 13.79 26.66
CA THR A 20 10.85 12.50 26.52
C THR A 20 10.91 12.05 25.06
N LYS A 21 9.84 12.24 24.28
CA LYS A 21 9.83 11.91 22.85
C LYS A 21 10.81 12.76 22.04
N THR A 22 10.86 14.07 22.29
CA THR A 22 11.82 14.97 21.63
C THR A 22 13.27 14.70 22.03
N ALA A 23 13.53 14.43 23.31
CA ALA A 23 14.87 14.11 23.81
C ALA A 23 15.38 12.78 23.24
N ASN A 24 14.51 11.76 23.18
CA ASN A 24 14.82 10.49 22.54
C ASN A 24 15.10 10.68 21.05
N CYS A 25 14.32 11.49 20.31
CA CYS A 25 14.60 11.79 18.91
C CYS A 25 15.98 12.43 18.69
N THR A 26 16.42 13.33 19.56
CA THR A 26 17.74 13.98 19.44
C THR A 26 18.90 13.07 19.84
N LEU A 27 18.70 12.19 20.83
CA LEU A 27 19.71 11.19 21.25
C LEU A 27 19.86 10.05 20.23
N THR A 28 18.77 9.61 19.60
CA THR A 28 18.82 8.63 18.50
C THR A 28 19.56 9.16 17.27
N PHE A 29 19.63 10.49 17.09
CA PHE A 29 20.33 11.09 15.95
C PHE A 29 21.85 11.24 16.17
N SER A 30 22.32 11.33 17.43
CA SER A 30 23.76 11.44 17.73
C SER A 30 24.49 10.09 17.75
N GLU A 31 23.76 8.99 17.97
CA GLU A 31 24.28 7.61 18.03
C GLU A 31 23.97 6.80 16.74
N PHE A 32 23.54 7.46 15.66
CA PHE A 32 23.13 6.78 14.43
C PHE A 32 24.34 6.18 13.71
N THR A 33 24.64 4.92 14.01
CA THR A 33 25.73 4.18 13.37
C THR A 33 25.30 3.80 11.95
N TRP A 34 26.20 3.84 10.96
CA TRP A 34 25.92 3.45 9.57
C TRP A 34 25.25 2.07 9.44
N ARG A 35 25.45 1.17 10.40
CA ARG A 35 24.82 -0.16 10.44
C ARG A 35 23.33 -0.10 10.76
N GLU A 36 22.91 0.78 11.67
CA GLU A 36 21.50 0.99 12.02
C GLU A 36 20.73 1.65 10.88
N ALA A 37 21.41 2.52 10.10
CA ALA A 37 20.86 3.11 8.87
C ALA A 37 20.43 2.05 7.84
N PHE A 38 21.15 0.93 7.77
CA PHE A 38 20.91 -0.16 6.82
C PHE A 38 20.19 -1.38 7.41
N ASP A 39 19.86 -1.37 8.70
CA ASP A 39 19.18 -2.48 9.37
C ASP A 39 17.76 -2.72 8.81
N GLY A 40 17.13 -1.65 8.29
CA GLY A 40 15.86 -1.70 7.58
C GLY A 40 15.96 -2.00 6.07
N LEU A 41 17.15 -2.21 5.50
CA LEU A 41 17.33 -2.32 4.05
C LEU A 41 16.70 -3.60 3.48
N GLY A 42 16.88 -4.74 4.15
CA GLY A 42 16.28 -6.01 3.70
C GLY A 42 14.74 -5.99 3.76
N ILE A 43 14.21 -5.37 4.81
CA ILE A 43 12.78 -5.09 5.00
C ILE A 43 12.25 -4.22 3.87
N SER A 44 13.02 -3.19 3.49
CA SER A 44 12.68 -2.28 2.40
C SER A 44 12.73 -2.99 1.05
N LEU A 45 13.78 -3.75 0.74
CA LEU A 45 13.89 -4.54 -0.50
C LEU A 45 12.73 -5.52 -0.67
N LEU A 46 12.32 -6.22 0.40
CA LEU A 46 11.15 -7.10 0.37
C LEU A 46 9.85 -6.35 0.06
N LEU A 47 9.70 -5.12 0.57
CA LEU A 47 8.55 -4.27 0.25
C LEU A 47 8.61 -3.75 -1.20
N THR A 48 9.81 -3.52 -1.75
CA THR A 48 10.01 -3.07 -3.14
C THR A 48 9.83 -4.18 -4.17
N ILE A 49 10.09 -5.44 -3.79
CA ILE A 49 9.86 -6.61 -4.66
C ILE A 49 8.38 -6.74 -5.03
N ASN A 50 7.48 -6.40 -4.12
CA ASN A 50 6.03 -6.47 -4.35
C ASN A 50 5.53 -5.67 -5.56
N PRO A 51 5.75 -4.34 -5.62
CA PRO A 51 5.39 -3.55 -6.79
C PRO A 51 6.16 -3.97 -8.04
N SER A 52 7.43 -4.41 -7.91
CA SER A 52 8.22 -4.87 -9.07
C SER A 52 7.59 -6.09 -9.76
N ILE A 53 7.19 -7.11 -8.99
CA ILE A 53 6.47 -8.28 -9.52
C ILE A 53 5.10 -7.88 -10.05
N GLN A 54 4.37 -7.02 -9.32
CA GLN A 54 3.06 -6.54 -9.74
C GLN A 54 3.12 -5.85 -11.11
N TYR A 55 4.05 -4.92 -11.32
CA TYR A 55 4.21 -4.22 -12.60
C TYR A 55 4.66 -5.16 -13.72
N THR A 56 5.56 -6.10 -13.42
CA THR A 56 6.02 -7.09 -14.40
C THR A 56 4.87 -7.97 -14.89
N VAL A 57 4.05 -8.49 -13.97
CA VAL A 57 2.86 -9.30 -14.32
C VAL A 57 1.84 -8.46 -15.06
N PHE A 58 1.62 -7.21 -14.63
CA PHE A 58 0.72 -6.28 -15.30
C PHE A 58 1.13 -6.01 -16.75
N ASP A 59 2.41 -5.73 -17.00
CA ASP A 59 2.92 -5.47 -18.34
C ASP A 59 2.84 -6.70 -19.24
N GLN A 60 3.15 -7.90 -18.70
CA GLN A 60 2.98 -9.15 -19.45
C GLN A 60 1.53 -9.42 -19.82
N LEU A 61 0.60 -9.26 -18.88
CA LEU A 61 -0.83 -9.44 -19.13
C LEU A 61 -1.36 -8.39 -20.12
N LYS A 62 -0.93 -7.14 -19.98
CA LYS A 62 -1.31 -6.03 -20.87
C LYS A 62 -0.85 -6.29 -22.30
N GLN A 63 0.40 -6.71 -22.49
CA GLN A 63 0.95 -7.02 -23.80
C GLN A 63 0.23 -8.20 -24.45
N ARG A 64 -0.09 -9.26 -23.69
CA ARG A 64 -0.85 -10.41 -24.20
C ARG A 64 -2.25 -10.01 -24.67
N LEU A 65 -2.97 -9.23 -23.88
CA LEU A 65 -4.30 -8.75 -24.26
C LEU A 65 -4.28 -7.84 -25.50
N LEU A 66 -3.32 -6.93 -25.59
CA LEU A 66 -3.18 -6.06 -26.77
C LEU A 66 -2.84 -6.87 -28.03
N LYS A 67 -1.97 -7.88 -27.91
CA LYS A 67 -1.60 -8.78 -29.02
C LYS A 67 -2.79 -9.63 -29.49
N GLU A 68 -3.64 -10.08 -28.58
CA GLU A 68 -4.85 -10.85 -28.89
C GLU A 68 -5.94 -9.96 -29.54
N LYS A 69 -6.07 -8.72 -29.09
CA LYS A 69 -7.02 -7.76 -29.67
C LYS A 69 -6.62 -7.33 -31.08
N GLN A 70 -5.31 -7.14 -31.30
CA GLN A 70 -4.73 -6.86 -32.61
C GLN A 70 -4.82 -8.05 -33.58
N SER A 71 -4.76 -9.30 -33.10
CA SER A 71 -4.96 -10.49 -33.94
C SER A 71 -6.43 -10.69 -34.33
N ARG A 72 -7.37 -10.38 -33.44
CA ARG A 72 -8.82 -10.36 -33.73
C ARG A 72 -9.24 -9.21 -34.64
N SER A 73 -8.56 -8.06 -34.56
CA SER A 73 -8.88 -6.85 -35.32
C SER A 73 -8.09 -6.70 -36.63
N ARG A 74 -7.79 -7.80 -37.33
CA ARG A 74 -7.20 -7.77 -38.68
C ARG A 74 -8.17 -7.35 -39.80
N GLY A 75 -9.42 -6.98 -39.49
CA GLY A 75 -10.45 -6.66 -40.49
C GLY A 75 -10.94 -5.20 -40.55
N THR A 76 -10.69 -4.37 -39.55
CA THR A 76 -11.21 -2.98 -39.52
C THR A 76 -10.17 -2.04 -38.94
N GLY A 77 -9.74 -1.08 -39.74
CA GLY A 77 -8.69 -0.12 -39.40
C GLY A 77 -9.06 0.83 -38.25
N SER A 78 -8.01 1.45 -37.72
CA SER A 78 -7.97 2.68 -36.91
C SER A 78 -8.49 2.65 -35.45
N SER A 79 -7.58 2.40 -34.51
CA SER A 79 -7.22 3.34 -33.42
C SER A 79 -6.14 2.74 -32.50
N PRO A 80 -5.28 3.55 -31.85
CA PRO A 80 -4.44 3.06 -30.76
C PRO A 80 -5.39 2.61 -29.64
N GLU A 81 -5.56 1.30 -29.47
CA GLU A 81 -6.41 0.75 -28.42
C GLU A 81 -5.82 1.04 -27.05
N SER A 82 -6.20 2.20 -26.50
CA SER A 82 -6.08 2.43 -25.08
C SER A 82 -6.95 1.38 -24.38
N LEU A 83 -6.36 0.64 -23.44
CA LEU A 83 -7.13 -0.24 -22.57
C LEU A 83 -8.18 0.61 -21.85
N SER A 84 -9.44 0.14 -21.90
CA SER A 84 -10.49 0.74 -21.07
C SER A 84 -10.01 0.81 -19.62
N ALA A 85 -10.32 1.91 -18.94
CA ALA A 85 -9.90 2.13 -17.55
C ALA A 85 -10.31 0.96 -16.64
N PHE A 86 -11.45 0.33 -16.92
CA PHE A 86 -11.92 -0.85 -16.22
C PHE A 86 -11.07 -2.09 -16.52
N SER A 87 -10.67 -2.32 -17.77
CA SER A 87 -9.79 -3.44 -18.13
C SER A 87 -8.40 -3.29 -17.52
N ALA A 88 -7.83 -2.08 -17.55
CA ALA A 88 -6.55 -1.79 -16.90
C ALA A 88 -6.62 -1.97 -15.37
N PHE A 89 -7.75 -1.61 -14.77
CA PHE A 89 -8.00 -1.84 -13.35
C PHE A 89 -8.04 -3.33 -12.99
N VAL A 90 -8.85 -4.12 -13.70
CA VAL A 90 -8.96 -5.56 -13.45
C VAL A 90 -7.61 -6.24 -13.62
N LEU A 91 -6.86 -5.88 -14.68
CA LEU A 91 -5.51 -6.40 -14.90
C LEU A 91 -4.56 -6.01 -13.77
N GLY A 92 -4.64 -4.77 -13.29
CA GLY A 92 -3.84 -4.28 -12.17
C GLY A 92 -4.13 -5.03 -10.87
N GLU A 93 -5.40 -5.27 -10.55
CA GLU A 93 -5.81 -6.03 -9.37
C GLU A 93 -5.44 -7.51 -9.47
N VAL A 94 -5.62 -8.15 -10.63
CA VAL A 94 -5.18 -9.54 -10.85
C VAL A 94 -3.67 -9.66 -10.69
N SER A 95 -2.91 -8.74 -11.28
CA SER A 95 -1.44 -8.70 -11.15
C SER A 95 -1.01 -8.53 -9.69
N LYS A 96 -1.74 -7.68 -8.95
CA LYS A 96 -1.52 -7.48 -7.51
C LYS A 96 -1.82 -8.73 -6.70
N CYS A 97 -2.87 -9.48 -7.04
CA CYS A 97 -3.18 -10.75 -6.39
C CYS A 97 -2.07 -11.77 -6.63
N VAL A 98 -1.61 -11.93 -7.88
CA VAL A 98 -0.52 -12.88 -8.23
C VAL A 98 0.78 -12.50 -7.53
N ALA A 99 1.15 -11.22 -7.56
CA ALA A 99 2.32 -10.72 -6.86
C ALA A 99 2.22 -10.97 -5.35
N THR A 100 1.06 -10.64 -4.76
CA THR A 100 0.79 -10.88 -3.34
C THR A 100 0.91 -12.36 -3.01
N CYS A 101 0.28 -13.27 -3.75
CA CYS A 101 0.36 -14.71 -3.50
C CYS A 101 1.82 -15.22 -3.49
N THR A 102 2.64 -14.70 -4.41
CA THR A 102 4.04 -15.10 -4.56
C THR A 102 4.91 -14.59 -3.42
N THR A 103 4.68 -13.36 -2.97
CA THR A 103 5.47 -12.73 -1.89
C THR A 103 4.91 -12.97 -0.50
N TYR A 104 3.66 -13.45 -0.38
CA TYR A 104 2.96 -13.66 0.89
C TYR A 104 3.75 -14.51 1.89
N PRO A 105 4.39 -15.63 1.48
CA PRO A 105 5.21 -16.42 2.39
C PRO A 105 6.37 -15.64 2.99
N ALA A 106 7.05 -14.81 2.18
CA ALA A 106 8.16 -13.97 2.64
C ALA A 106 7.68 -12.87 3.61
N ILE A 107 6.51 -12.28 3.35
CA ILE A 107 5.89 -11.28 4.23
C ILE A 107 5.49 -11.91 5.58
N ARG A 108 4.86 -13.10 5.57
CA ARG A 108 4.49 -13.81 6.81
C ARG A 108 5.70 -14.13 7.67
N CYS A 109 6.78 -14.62 7.07
CA CYS A 109 8.01 -14.91 7.82
C CYS A 109 8.59 -13.67 8.47
N LYS A 110 8.60 -12.54 7.75
CA LYS A 110 9.04 -11.25 8.31
C LYS A 110 8.15 -10.78 9.47
N VAL A 111 6.82 -10.80 9.31
CA VAL A 111 5.90 -10.35 10.37
C VAL A 111 6.01 -11.23 11.61
N THR A 112 6.22 -12.54 11.44
CA THR A 112 6.45 -13.45 12.57
C THR A 112 7.76 -13.17 13.30
N ILE A 113 8.84 -12.84 12.59
CA ILE A 113 10.12 -12.43 13.21
C ILE A 113 9.96 -11.12 13.97
N GLN A 114 9.33 -10.10 13.36
CA GLN A 114 9.11 -8.80 13.99
C GLN A 114 8.19 -8.87 15.22
N ALA A 115 7.16 -9.74 15.17
CA ALA A 115 6.30 -9.98 16.31
C ALA A 115 7.03 -10.71 17.44
N ALA A 116 7.94 -11.63 17.12
CA ALA A 116 8.75 -12.35 18.10
C ALA A 116 9.79 -11.45 18.79
N GLU A 117 10.38 -10.47 18.09
CA GLU A 117 11.27 -9.47 18.70
C GLU A 117 10.53 -8.50 19.62
N SER A 118 9.23 -8.28 19.41
CA SER A 118 8.41 -7.38 20.24
C SER A 118 8.00 -8.01 21.58
N ASP A 119 8.10 -9.34 21.72
CA ASP A 119 7.68 -10.10 22.91
C ASP A 119 8.86 -10.42 23.86
N GLU A 120 10.09 -9.99 23.57
CA GLU A 120 11.27 -10.30 24.40
C GLU A 120 11.33 -9.51 25.73
N ASP A 121 10.42 -8.55 25.99
CA ASP A 121 10.51 -7.67 27.17
C ASP A 121 9.73 -8.12 28.43
N GLU A 122 8.88 -9.14 28.40
CA GLU A 122 8.16 -9.55 29.62
C GLU A 122 8.01 -11.08 29.78
N THR A 123 8.92 -11.65 30.59
CA THR A 123 8.69 -12.80 31.49
C THR A 123 8.11 -14.13 30.93
N LYS A 124 8.94 -15.19 31.05
CA LYS A 124 8.63 -16.64 31.24
C LYS A 124 8.68 -17.59 30.03
N GLU A 125 9.37 -18.70 30.30
CA GLU A 125 9.52 -19.97 29.57
C GLU A 125 10.49 -20.01 28.36
N PRO A 126 11.36 -21.04 28.26
CA PRO A 126 12.27 -21.23 27.14
C PRO A 126 11.48 -21.73 25.93
N ARG A 127 10.81 -20.82 25.23
CA ARG A 127 10.29 -21.09 23.89
C ARG A 127 11.50 -21.23 22.97
N PRO A 128 11.54 -22.23 22.07
CA PRO A 128 12.68 -22.43 21.20
C PRO A 128 12.93 -21.13 20.45
N LYS A 129 14.12 -20.56 20.63
CA LYS A 129 14.60 -19.35 19.94
C LYS A 129 14.15 -19.46 18.49
N ALA A 130 13.13 -18.68 18.11
CA ALA A 130 12.83 -18.51 16.71
C ALA A 130 14.10 -17.89 16.15
N GLU A 131 14.90 -18.68 15.47
CA GLU A 131 16.18 -18.26 14.93
C GLU A 131 15.96 -16.92 14.23
N LYS A 132 16.88 -15.96 14.43
CA LYS A 132 16.87 -14.60 13.89
C LYS A 132 17.01 -14.57 12.35
N THR A 133 16.53 -15.63 11.69
CA THR A 133 16.76 -15.98 10.30
C THR A 133 15.42 -16.41 9.69
N ILE A 134 15.16 -15.91 8.48
CA ILE A 134 13.93 -16.13 7.72
C ILE A 134 13.59 -17.63 7.58
N SER A 135 14.61 -18.50 7.52
CA SER A 135 14.47 -19.96 7.47
C SER A 135 13.83 -20.55 8.73
N GLY A 136 14.18 -20.06 9.93
CA GLY A 136 13.63 -20.54 11.20
C GLY A 136 12.15 -20.18 11.34
N ALA A 137 11.77 -18.96 10.91
CA ALA A 137 10.37 -18.53 10.87
C ALA A 137 9.54 -19.32 9.84
N MET A 138 10.09 -19.57 8.64
CA MET A 138 9.46 -20.45 7.64
C MET A 138 9.20 -21.85 8.23
N TYR A 139 10.20 -22.44 8.88
CA TYR A 139 10.07 -23.77 9.47
C TYR A 139 9.06 -23.80 10.62
N ALA A 140 9.04 -22.77 11.47
CA ALA A 140 8.09 -22.65 12.57
C ALA A 140 6.63 -22.54 12.08
N ILE A 141 6.38 -21.73 11.05
CA ILE A 141 5.05 -21.60 10.44
C ILE A 141 4.64 -22.93 9.79
N TRP A 142 5.55 -23.57 9.05
CA TRP A 142 5.31 -24.86 8.42
C TRP A 142 4.93 -25.94 9.43
N ARG A 143 5.64 -26.03 10.57
CA ARG A 143 5.35 -27.03 11.61
C ARG A 143 4.07 -26.75 12.40
N ARG A 144 3.69 -25.48 12.60
CA ARG A 144 2.51 -25.11 13.41
C ARG A 144 1.21 -25.03 12.62
N GLU A 145 1.25 -24.44 11.44
CA GLU A 145 0.05 -24.14 10.63
C GLU A 145 0.06 -24.85 9.27
N GLY A 146 1.18 -25.45 8.86
CA GLY A 146 1.34 -26.10 7.55
C GLY A 146 1.40 -25.12 6.37
N LEU A 147 1.30 -25.66 5.16
CA LEU A 147 1.31 -24.90 3.90
C LEU A 147 0.16 -23.87 3.81
N LEU A 148 -1.02 -24.21 4.32
CA LEU A 148 -2.20 -23.35 4.31
C LEU A 148 -2.09 -22.17 5.29
N GLY A 149 -1.29 -22.31 6.35
CA GLY A 149 -1.00 -21.24 7.30
C GLY A 149 -0.32 -20.03 6.67
N PHE A 150 0.47 -20.26 5.62
CA PHE A 150 1.11 -19.17 4.88
C PHE A 150 0.09 -18.29 4.17
N PHE A 151 -1.04 -18.82 3.69
CA PHE A 151 -2.06 -18.08 2.92
C PHE A 151 -3.26 -17.61 3.77
N LYS A 152 -3.21 -17.83 5.08
CA LYS A 152 -4.29 -17.47 6.00
C LYS A 152 -4.45 -15.94 6.05
N GLY A 153 -5.62 -15.44 5.65
CA GLY A 153 -5.91 -14.00 5.57
C GLY A 153 -5.72 -13.38 4.18
N LEU A 154 -5.20 -14.14 3.20
CA LEU A 154 -5.04 -13.65 1.83
C LEU A 154 -6.38 -13.19 1.21
N GLN A 155 -7.49 -13.90 1.48
CA GLN A 155 -8.81 -13.51 0.98
C GLN A 155 -9.26 -12.14 1.51
N ALA A 156 -9.04 -11.87 2.80
CA ALA A 156 -9.36 -10.57 3.39
C ALA A 156 -8.49 -9.46 2.80
N GLN A 157 -7.22 -9.76 2.53
CA GLN A 157 -6.30 -8.83 1.87
C GLN A 157 -6.74 -8.52 0.44
N ILE A 158 -7.10 -9.54 -0.36
CA ILE A 158 -7.61 -9.36 -1.72
C ILE A 158 -8.91 -8.56 -1.71
N LEU A 159 -9.85 -8.89 -0.84
CA LEU A 159 -11.12 -8.16 -0.74
C LEU A 159 -10.88 -6.70 -0.39
N LYS A 160 -9.99 -6.42 0.56
CA LYS A 160 -9.59 -5.07 0.94
C LYS A 160 -8.99 -4.31 -0.24
N THR A 161 -8.10 -4.92 -1.02
CA THR A 161 -7.47 -4.23 -2.16
C THR A 161 -8.48 -3.96 -3.27
N VAL A 162 -9.26 -4.96 -3.67
CA VAL A 162 -10.26 -4.81 -4.72
C VAL A 162 -11.31 -3.77 -4.34
N LEU A 163 -11.80 -3.79 -3.09
CA LEU A 163 -12.77 -2.80 -2.60
C LEU A 163 -12.18 -1.39 -2.57
N SER A 164 -10.95 -1.23 -2.05
CA SER A 164 -10.26 0.05 -2.02
C SER A 164 -10.08 0.62 -3.42
N SER A 165 -9.68 -0.23 -4.38
CA SER A 165 -9.46 0.20 -5.75
C SER A 165 -10.79 0.51 -6.44
N ALA A 166 -11.87 -0.23 -6.17
CA ALA A 166 -13.20 0.05 -6.70
C ALA A 166 -13.75 1.39 -6.20
N LEU A 167 -13.59 1.69 -4.91
CA LEU A 167 -13.94 2.99 -4.33
C LEU A 167 -13.14 4.12 -4.98
N LEU A 168 -11.83 3.91 -5.18
CA LEU A 168 -10.97 4.89 -5.85
C LEU A 168 -11.46 5.18 -7.27
N LEU A 169 -11.85 4.15 -8.04
CA LEU A 169 -12.43 4.35 -9.37
C LEU A 169 -13.76 5.10 -9.34
N MET A 170 -14.66 4.74 -8.42
CA MET A 170 -15.94 5.45 -8.27
C MET A 170 -15.72 6.93 -7.97
N VAL A 171 -14.82 7.24 -7.03
CA VAL A 171 -14.46 8.62 -6.68
C VAL A 171 -13.82 9.32 -7.87
N LYS A 172 -12.88 8.67 -8.56
CA LYS A 172 -12.26 9.21 -9.77
C LYS A 172 -13.29 9.54 -10.84
N GLU A 173 -14.28 8.68 -11.09
CA GLU A 173 -15.33 8.94 -12.07
C GLU A 173 -16.23 10.12 -11.66
N LYS A 174 -16.61 10.21 -10.39
CA LYS A 174 -17.41 11.32 -9.85
C LYS A 174 -16.68 12.65 -9.96
N ILE A 175 -15.40 12.68 -9.59
CA ILE A 175 -14.55 13.87 -9.71
C ILE A 175 -14.38 14.24 -11.18
N THR A 176 -14.02 13.29 -12.05
CA THR A 176 -13.82 13.55 -13.47
C THR A 176 -15.06 14.14 -14.13
N LYS A 177 -16.25 13.60 -13.85
CA LYS A 177 -17.53 14.14 -14.33
C LYS A 177 -17.79 15.54 -13.80
N SER A 178 -17.56 15.77 -12.51
CA SER A 178 -17.72 17.09 -11.89
C SER A 178 -16.77 18.13 -12.51
N THR A 179 -15.50 17.78 -12.71
CA THR A 179 -14.51 18.62 -13.38
C THR A 179 -14.92 18.92 -14.81
N TRP A 180 -15.42 17.94 -15.56
CA TRP A 180 -15.91 18.15 -16.92
C TRP A 180 -17.08 19.12 -16.96
N VAL A 181 -18.09 18.93 -16.10
CA VAL A 181 -19.25 19.83 -16.01
C VAL A 181 -18.82 21.25 -15.64
N LEU A 182 -17.92 21.39 -14.67
CA LEU A 182 -17.40 22.69 -14.26
C LEU A 182 -16.63 23.36 -15.41
N MET A 183 -15.78 22.62 -16.11
CA MET A 183 -15.00 23.13 -17.25
C MET A 183 -15.93 23.60 -18.38
N PHE A 184 -16.97 22.84 -18.70
CA PHE A 184 -17.96 23.23 -19.71
C PHE A 184 -18.77 24.47 -19.28
N ALA A 185 -19.17 24.55 -18.01
CA ALA A 185 -19.85 25.73 -17.47
C ALA A 185 -18.95 26.98 -17.52
N LEU A 186 -17.67 26.83 -17.17
CA LEU A 186 -16.68 27.91 -17.20
C LEU A 186 -16.40 28.38 -18.63
N GLN A 187 -16.22 27.44 -19.57
CA GLN A 187 -16.03 27.77 -20.99
C GLN A 187 -17.24 28.53 -21.54
N ARG A 188 -18.46 28.08 -21.23
CA ARG A 188 -19.69 28.76 -21.65
C ARG A 188 -19.81 30.15 -21.03
N TYR A 189 -19.47 30.30 -19.76
CA TYR A 189 -19.45 31.59 -19.07
C TYR A 189 -18.46 32.58 -19.70
N ILE A 190 -17.24 32.13 -19.99
CA ILE A 190 -16.20 32.96 -20.64
C ILE A 190 -16.60 33.35 -22.06
N LEU A 191 -17.13 32.41 -22.86
CA LEU A 191 -17.59 32.68 -24.23
C LEU A 191 -18.75 33.69 -24.25
N VAL A 192 -19.72 33.57 -23.35
CA VAL A 192 -20.84 34.52 -23.24
C VAL A 192 -20.35 35.92 -22.87
N ASN A 193 -19.44 36.04 -21.90
CA ASN A 193 -18.86 37.35 -21.54
C ASN A 193 -18.01 37.95 -22.66
N ARG A 194 -17.26 37.12 -23.41
CA ARG A 194 -16.49 37.57 -24.58
C ARG A 194 -17.37 38.14 -25.70
N VAL A 195 -18.53 37.53 -25.98
CA VAL A 195 -19.48 38.04 -26.97
C VAL A 195 -20.13 39.35 -26.51
N LYS A 196 -20.46 39.45 -25.22
CA LYS A 196 -21.07 40.66 -24.65
C LYS A 196 -20.15 41.88 -24.72
N LEU A 197 -18.84 41.69 -24.60
CA LEU A 197 -17.81 42.74 -24.71
C LEU A 197 -17.52 43.19 -26.16
N LYS A 198 -17.84 42.38 -27.17
CA LYS A 198 -17.62 42.74 -28.59
C LYS A 198 -18.83 43.48 -29.21
N ASN A 199 -19.99 43.36 -28.56
CA ASN A 199 -21.25 43.96 -29.00
C ASN A 199 -21.62 45.24 -28.20
N ALA A 200 -20.73 45.69 -27.31
CA ALA A 200 -20.83 46.94 -26.55
C ALA A 200 -19.75 47.90 -27.03
#